data_AF-A0A1H1KLI1-F1
#
_entry.id   AF-A0A1H1KLI1-F1
#
_cell.length_a   1.000
_cell.length_b   1.000
_cell.length_c   1.000
_cell.angle_alpha   90.00
_cell.angle_beta   90.00
_cell.angle_gamma   90.00
#
_symmetry.space_group_name_H-M   'P 1'
#
loop_
_entity.id
_entity.type
_entity.pdbx_description
1 polymer ?
#
loop_
_entity_poly.entity_id
_entity_poly.type
_entity_poly.pdbx_seq_one_letter_code
_entity_poly.pdbx_strand_id
1 'polypeptide(L)'
;MLSTYVSYEAIVRNKASSLASTAAQPAVANQTQYYLANIGEVKTIGDFVNNYNLFSFAMKAYGLEDMTYAKGLMTKVLEGGVSDQKSLANTLTDPRYKAFATAFNFLANGAATTSTAAATTSTVSAYVQQTLEDNAGNQNQGVRLALYFERMAPTIKTAYNILADPALLAVVQTTLDIPAASSAQDLALQAQTITSKMNIADLQNPAKLQAFIGRFTAVYDANNSSSSAPANALLVGQEMTGISPSLLESLQGLKLGGS
;
A
#
# COMPACT_ATOMS: atom_id res chain seq x y z
N MET A 1 -12.29 -14.64 -9.01
CA MET A 1 -11.51 -13.39 -8.83
C MET A 1 -10.12 -13.64 -9.38
N LEU A 2 -9.46 -12.66 -10.00
CA LEU A 2 -8.03 -12.80 -10.33
C LEU A 2 -7.24 -12.90 -9.02
N SER A 3 -6.14 -13.67 -9.02
CA SER A 3 -5.25 -13.72 -7.86
C SER A 3 -4.65 -12.34 -7.59
N THR A 4 -4.25 -12.10 -6.34
CA THR A 4 -3.54 -10.87 -5.95
C THR A 4 -2.30 -10.67 -6.83
N TYR A 5 -1.55 -11.74 -7.09
CA TYR A 5 -0.33 -11.68 -7.90
C TYR A 5 -0.60 -11.22 -9.34
N VAL A 6 -1.60 -11.79 -10.02
CA VAL A 6 -1.93 -11.44 -11.41
C VAL A 6 -2.39 -10.00 -11.52
N SER A 7 -3.20 -9.54 -10.56
CA SER A 7 -3.69 -8.15 -10.52
C SER A 7 -2.56 -7.15 -10.27
N TYR A 8 -1.66 -7.46 -9.32
CA TYR A 8 -0.44 -6.69 -9.07
C TYR A 8 0.45 -6.61 -10.32
N GLU A 9 0.73 -7.75 -10.95
CA GLU A 9 1.61 -7.82 -12.11
C GLU A 9 1.05 -7.04 -13.31
N ALA A 10 -0.27 -7.11 -13.54
CA ALA A 10 -0.92 -6.37 -14.61
C ALA A 10 -0.72 -4.85 -14.47
N ILE A 11 -0.78 -4.33 -13.24
CA ILE A 11 -0.53 -2.91 -12.93
C ILE A 11 0.94 -2.58 -13.11
N VAL A 12 1.86 -3.38 -12.58
CA VAL A 12 3.31 -3.10 -12.66
C VAL A 12 3.80 -3.13 -14.11
N ARG A 13 3.38 -4.13 -14.90
CA ARG A 13 3.75 -4.23 -16.32
C ARG A 13 3.27 -3.04 -17.16
N ASN A 14 2.09 -2.49 -16.82
CA ASN A 14 1.49 -1.36 -17.53
C ASN A 14 1.48 -0.06 -16.71
N LYS A 15 2.44 0.12 -15.80
CA LYS A 15 2.43 1.18 -14.78
C LYS A 15 2.17 2.57 -15.34
N ALA A 16 2.83 2.93 -16.45
CA ALA A 16 2.64 4.23 -17.09
C ALA A 16 1.18 4.46 -17.53
N SER A 17 0.58 3.46 -18.17
CA SER A 17 -0.83 3.51 -18.58
C SER A 17 -1.76 3.52 -17.37
N SER A 18 -1.52 2.71 -16.34
CA SER A 18 -2.31 2.70 -15.11
C SER A 18 -2.27 4.05 -14.39
N LEU A 19 -1.11 4.71 -14.34
CA LEU A 19 -0.97 6.05 -13.79
C LEU A 19 -1.70 7.09 -14.65
N ALA A 20 -1.56 7.02 -15.97
CA ALA A 20 -2.24 7.94 -16.90
C ALA A 20 -3.78 7.81 -16.80
N SER A 21 -4.30 6.59 -16.75
CA SER A 21 -5.73 6.34 -16.53
C SER A 21 -6.20 6.85 -15.18
N THR A 22 -5.39 6.71 -14.13
CA THR A 22 -5.70 7.25 -12.79
C THR A 22 -5.73 8.78 -12.81
N ALA A 23 -4.72 9.41 -13.42
CA ALA A 23 -4.63 10.87 -13.55
C ALA A 23 -5.82 11.46 -14.34
N ALA A 24 -6.33 10.72 -15.32
CA ALA A 24 -7.47 11.12 -16.14
C ALA A 24 -8.83 10.96 -15.44
N GLN A 25 -8.89 10.35 -14.25
CA GLN A 25 -10.14 10.25 -13.48
C GLN A 25 -10.61 11.66 -13.10
N PRO A 26 -11.89 12.02 -13.28
CA PRO A 26 -12.37 13.39 -13.03
C PRO A 26 -12.03 13.93 -11.63
N ALA A 27 -12.17 13.12 -10.59
CA ALA A 27 -11.84 13.53 -9.22
C ALA A 27 -10.34 13.87 -9.07
N VAL A 28 -9.47 12.99 -9.56
CA VAL A 28 -8.00 13.15 -9.51
C VAL A 28 -7.56 14.36 -10.32
N ALA A 29 -8.10 14.53 -11.53
CA ALA A 29 -7.80 15.66 -12.39
C ALA A 29 -8.21 17.00 -11.74
N ASN A 30 -9.43 17.07 -11.19
CA ASN A 30 -9.93 18.28 -10.53
C ASN A 30 -9.10 18.64 -9.29
N GLN A 31 -8.78 17.66 -8.44
CA GLN A 31 -7.94 17.87 -7.25
C GLN A 31 -6.52 18.29 -7.63
N THR A 32 -5.94 17.68 -8.66
CA THR A 32 -4.62 18.03 -9.20
C THR A 32 -4.60 19.44 -9.76
N GLN A 33 -5.62 19.81 -10.55
CA GLN A 33 -5.75 21.15 -11.12
C GLN A 33 -5.86 22.20 -10.00
N TYR A 34 -6.71 21.96 -9.01
CA TYR A 34 -6.84 22.83 -7.85
C TYR A 34 -5.50 22.97 -7.12
N TYR A 35 -4.81 21.86 -6.86
CA TYR A 35 -3.53 21.88 -6.18
C TYR A 35 -2.49 22.73 -6.94
N LEU A 36 -2.29 22.47 -8.23
CA LEU A 36 -1.31 23.19 -9.05
C LEU A 36 -1.63 24.67 -9.21
N ALA A 37 -2.92 25.03 -9.31
CA ALA A 37 -3.34 26.42 -9.44
C ALA A 37 -3.09 27.25 -8.17
N ASN A 38 -3.12 26.63 -6.98
CA ASN A 38 -3.10 27.35 -5.71
C ASN A 38 -1.79 27.16 -4.91
N ILE A 39 -1.07 26.06 -5.10
CA ILE A 39 0.11 25.74 -4.26
C ILE A 39 1.20 26.82 -4.38
N GLY A 40 1.41 27.38 -5.57
CA GLY A 40 2.42 28.43 -5.78
C GLY A 40 2.15 29.73 -5.02
N GLU A 41 0.93 29.96 -4.55
CA GLU A 41 0.56 31.15 -3.77
C GLU A 41 0.98 31.04 -2.30
N VAL A 42 1.12 29.81 -1.79
CA VAL A 42 1.50 29.52 -0.41
C VAL A 42 2.97 29.86 -0.17
N LYS A 43 3.26 30.75 0.77
CA LYS A 43 4.64 31.23 1.03
C LYS A 43 5.22 30.78 2.36
N THR A 44 4.38 30.36 3.31
CA THR A 44 4.82 29.95 4.64
C THR A 44 4.30 28.57 5.03
N ILE A 45 4.93 27.96 6.04
CA ILE A 45 4.45 26.71 6.64
C ILE A 45 3.02 26.87 7.18
N GLY A 46 2.74 28.02 7.81
CA GLY A 46 1.42 28.34 8.35
C GLY A 46 0.36 28.38 7.26
N ASP A 47 0.63 29.07 6.15
CA ASP A 47 -0.30 29.13 5.00
C ASP A 47 -0.57 27.73 4.45
N PHE A 48 0.48 26.91 4.35
CA PHE A 48 0.39 25.57 3.81
C PHE A 48 -0.47 24.65 4.67
N VAL A 49 -0.13 24.51 5.96
CA VAL A 49 -0.78 23.56 6.89
C VAL A 49 -2.21 23.99 7.24
N ASN A 50 -2.51 25.29 7.17
CA ASN A 50 -3.87 25.80 7.41
C ASN A 50 -4.78 25.70 6.18
N ASN A 51 -4.24 25.62 4.96
CA ASN A 51 -5.04 25.33 3.77
C ASN A 51 -5.35 23.83 3.69
N TYR A 52 -6.54 23.45 4.17
CA TYR A 52 -6.94 22.04 4.24
C TYR A 52 -6.86 21.31 2.90
N ASN A 53 -7.28 21.93 1.79
CA ASN A 53 -7.29 21.28 0.48
C ASN A 53 -5.87 20.99 -0.02
N LEU A 54 -4.95 21.95 0.11
CA LEU A 54 -3.55 21.77 -0.30
C LEU A 54 -2.81 20.80 0.62
N PHE A 55 -3.03 20.95 1.93
CA PHE A 55 -2.38 20.12 2.93
C PHE A 55 -2.85 18.68 2.85
N SER A 56 -4.16 18.42 2.76
CA SER A 56 -4.69 17.05 2.63
C SER A 56 -4.26 16.37 1.33
N PHE A 57 -4.22 17.12 0.21
CA PHE A 57 -3.70 16.62 -1.05
C PHE A 57 -2.24 16.16 -0.91
N ALA A 58 -1.39 17.01 -0.33
CA ALA A 58 0.01 16.68 -0.09
C ALA A 58 0.16 15.52 0.90
N MET A 59 -0.59 15.50 2.00
CA MET A 59 -0.55 14.41 2.98
C MET A 59 -0.92 13.07 2.33
N LYS A 60 -1.98 13.05 1.50
CA LYS A 60 -2.33 11.87 0.70
C LYS A 60 -1.20 11.46 -0.24
N ALA A 61 -0.59 12.40 -0.97
CA ALA A 61 0.52 12.10 -1.89
C ALA A 61 1.70 11.37 -1.22
N TYR A 62 1.96 11.65 0.05
CA TYR A 62 3.03 10.99 0.83
C TYR A 62 2.51 9.85 1.74
N GLY A 63 1.27 9.40 1.55
CA GLY A 63 0.68 8.27 2.30
C GLY A 63 0.40 8.58 3.76
N LEU A 64 0.20 9.85 4.11
CA LEU A 64 -0.09 10.35 5.46
C LEU A 64 -1.52 10.87 5.60
N GLU A 65 -2.46 10.42 4.75
CA GLU A 65 -3.86 10.90 4.70
C GLU A 65 -4.58 10.79 6.06
N ASP A 66 -4.35 9.69 6.78
CA ASP A 66 -4.94 9.47 8.12
C ASP A 66 -4.40 10.44 9.18
N MET A 67 -3.26 11.09 8.91
CA MET A 67 -2.59 12.04 9.83
C MET A 67 -2.88 13.50 9.48
N THR A 68 -3.87 13.78 8.64
CA THR A 68 -4.25 15.16 8.25
C THR A 68 -4.70 16.03 9.43
N TYR A 69 -5.12 15.42 10.55
CA TYR A 69 -5.43 16.14 11.79
C TYR A 69 -4.17 16.59 12.54
N ALA A 70 -3.00 15.97 12.30
CA ALA A 70 -1.76 16.18 13.05
C ALA A 70 -0.99 17.44 12.61
N LYS A 71 -1.70 18.57 12.42
CA LYS A 71 -1.14 19.83 11.92
C LYS A 71 0.05 20.32 12.73
N GLY A 72 -0.04 20.28 14.07
CA GLY A 72 1.04 20.73 14.95
C GLY A 72 2.33 19.90 14.80
N LEU A 73 2.20 18.58 14.63
CA LEU A 73 3.33 17.70 14.35
C LEU A 73 3.96 18.05 13.00
N MET A 74 3.15 18.20 11.95
CA MET A 74 3.63 18.50 10.61
C MET A 74 4.29 19.88 10.52
N THR A 75 3.77 20.88 11.23
CA THR A 75 4.43 22.19 11.37
C THR A 75 5.84 22.01 11.95
N LYS A 76 5.99 21.24 13.03
CA LYS A 76 7.31 20.99 13.65
C LYS A 76 8.26 20.21 12.75
N VAL A 77 7.73 19.24 12.00
CA VAL A 77 8.49 18.48 10.98
C VAL A 77 9.03 19.42 9.89
N LEU A 78 8.20 20.34 9.39
CA LEU A 78 8.59 21.30 8.36
C LEU A 78 9.54 22.39 8.89
N GLU A 79 9.31 22.89 10.10
CA GLU A 79 10.18 23.89 10.77
C GLU A 79 11.59 23.35 10.99
N GLY A 80 11.72 22.08 11.40
CA GLY A 80 13.02 21.43 11.59
C GLY A 80 13.74 21.07 10.29
N GLY A 81 13.00 20.93 9.18
CA GLY A 81 13.54 20.56 7.88
C GLY A 81 14.27 19.20 7.88
N VAL A 82 15.12 18.97 6.87
CA VAL A 82 15.82 17.68 6.68
C VAL A 82 17.35 17.76 6.75
N SER A 83 17.91 18.96 6.91
CA SER A 83 19.37 19.17 6.93
C SER A 83 20.00 18.82 8.27
N ASP A 84 19.34 19.13 9.39
CA ASP A 84 19.82 18.78 10.73
C ASP A 84 19.49 17.32 11.05
N GLN A 85 20.49 16.52 11.41
CA GLN A 85 20.31 15.12 11.82
C GLN A 85 19.37 14.96 13.03
N LYS A 86 19.26 15.99 13.87
CA LYS A 86 18.37 16.02 15.04
C LYS A 86 16.97 16.57 14.74
N SER A 87 16.69 16.97 13.50
CA SER A 87 15.36 17.45 13.14
C SER A 87 14.32 16.33 13.30
N LEU A 88 13.07 16.70 13.62
CA LEU A 88 12.00 15.72 13.76
C LEU A 88 11.83 14.84 12.51
N ALA A 89 11.97 15.42 11.32
CA ALA A 89 11.91 14.67 10.07
C ALA A 89 12.97 13.55 9.98
N ASN A 90 14.15 13.74 10.58
CA ASN A 90 15.24 12.76 10.58
C ASN A 90 15.20 11.79 11.77
N THR A 91 14.56 12.16 12.89
CA THR A 91 14.47 11.31 14.08
C THR A 91 13.22 10.44 14.11
N LEU A 92 12.18 10.79 13.35
CA LEU A 92 10.98 9.95 13.21
C LEU A 92 11.32 8.67 12.46
N THR A 93 10.84 7.54 12.99
CA THR A 93 11.11 6.21 12.44
C THR A 93 10.42 5.97 11.09
N ASP A 94 9.25 6.58 10.91
CA ASP A 94 8.48 6.51 9.66
C ASP A 94 9.11 7.42 8.59
N PRO A 95 9.64 6.86 7.49
CA PRO A 95 10.35 7.61 6.46
C PRO A 95 9.45 8.58 5.68
N ARG A 96 8.13 8.44 5.74
CA ARG A 96 7.18 9.31 5.02
C ARG A 96 7.26 10.77 5.50
N TYR A 97 7.50 11.00 6.78
CA TYR A 97 7.66 12.36 7.32
C TYR A 97 8.90 13.05 6.75
N LYS A 98 10.00 12.31 6.59
CA LYS A 98 11.20 12.81 5.94
C LYS A 98 10.96 13.12 4.47
N ALA A 99 10.26 12.24 3.75
CA ALA A 99 9.92 12.46 2.35
C ALA A 99 9.06 13.72 2.18
N PHE A 100 8.04 13.89 3.04
CA PHE A 100 7.19 15.08 3.05
C PHE A 100 8.00 16.36 3.34
N ALA A 101 8.83 16.36 4.39
CA ALA A 101 9.67 17.50 4.75
C ALA A 101 10.71 17.84 3.66
N THR A 102 11.18 16.83 2.93
CA THR A 102 12.09 17.02 1.79
C THR A 102 11.38 17.75 0.65
N ALA A 103 10.14 17.36 0.35
CA ALA A 103 9.35 17.97 -0.72
C ALA A 103 8.91 19.41 -0.41
N PHE A 104 8.56 19.67 0.85
CA PHE A 104 8.12 20.97 1.34
C PHE A 104 9.18 21.64 2.23
N ASN A 105 10.42 21.70 1.75
CA ASN A 105 11.55 22.23 2.52
C ASN A 105 11.56 23.77 2.62
N PHE A 106 10.65 24.32 3.43
CA PHE A 106 10.54 25.76 3.73
C PHE A 106 11.78 26.34 4.41
N LEU A 107 12.52 25.53 5.18
CA LEU A 107 13.74 25.97 5.83
C LEU A 107 14.85 26.30 4.81
N ALA A 108 15.00 25.46 3.78
CA ALA A 108 16.02 25.67 2.75
C ALA A 108 15.59 26.66 1.65
N ASN A 109 14.32 26.61 1.23
CA ASN A 109 13.84 27.33 0.05
C ASN A 109 12.92 28.52 0.38
N GLY A 110 12.54 28.72 1.64
CA GLY A 110 11.63 29.78 2.06
C GLY A 110 10.34 29.80 1.26
N ALA A 111 9.94 31.00 0.81
CA ALA A 111 8.74 31.24 0.01
C ALA A 111 8.76 30.57 -1.38
N ALA A 112 9.92 30.12 -1.87
CA ALA A 112 10.03 29.45 -3.16
C ALA A 112 9.73 27.94 -3.10
N THR A 113 9.64 27.37 -1.88
CA THR A 113 9.40 25.93 -1.64
C THR A 113 8.27 25.36 -2.47
N THR A 114 7.14 26.04 -2.47
CA THR A 114 5.89 25.60 -3.10
C THR A 114 5.88 25.75 -4.62
N SER A 115 6.89 26.42 -5.18
CA SER A 115 7.13 26.52 -6.62
C SER A 115 8.17 25.52 -7.11
N THR A 116 8.80 24.74 -6.22
CA THR A 116 9.77 23.72 -6.62
C THR A 116 9.10 22.55 -7.33
N ALA A 117 9.85 21.83 -8.18
CA ALA A 117 9.39 20.60 -8.81
C ALA A 117 9.06 19.49 -7.80
N ALA A 118 9.66 19.53 -6.61
CA ALA A 118 9.36 18.60 -5.52
C ALA A 118 7.95 18.86 -4.96
N ALA A 119 7.62 20.11 -4.64
CA ALA A 119 6.31 20.49 -4.13
C ALA A 119 5.21 20.40 -5.21
N THR A 120 5.53 20.59 -6.49
CA THR A 120 4.56 20.58 -7.59
C THR A 120 4.49 19.22 -8.28
N THR A 121 5.29 19.01 -9.34
CA THR A 121 5.25 17.83 -10.22
C THR A 121 5.44 16.52 -9.46
N SER A 122 6.36 16.47 -8.50
CA SER A 122 6.66 15.24 -7.75
C SER A 122 5.52 14.90 -6.79
N THR A 123 4.98 15.87 -6.06
CA THR A 123 3.79 15.66 -5.21
C THR A 123 2.58 15.22 -6.04
N VAL A 124 2.32 15.83 -7.20
CA VAL A 124 1.22 15.39 -8.08
C VAL A 124 1.42 13.96 -8.56
N SER A 125 2.64 13.60 -8.96
CA SER A 125 2.94 12.23 -9.38
C SER A 125 2.74 11.22 -8.24
N ALA A 126 3.17 11.59 -7.03
CA ALA A 126 2.99 10.77 -5.84
C ALA A 126 1.50 10.66 -5.44
N TYR A 127 0.72 11.73 -5.60
CA TYR A 127 -0.73 11.72 -5.39
C TYR A 127 -1.45 10.76 -6.34
N VAL A 128 -1.13 10.81 -7.63
CA VAL A 128 -1.69 9.89 -8.63
C VAL A 128 -1.29 8.45 -8.32
N GLN A 129 -0.04 8.23 -7.93
CA GLN A 129 0.43 6.90 -7.56
C GLN A 129 -0.28 6.36 -6.30
N GLN A 130 -0.42 7.18 -5.25
CA GLN A 130 -1.18 6.79 -4.05
C GLN A 130 -2.63 6.47 -4.40
N THR A 131 -3.25 7.27 -5.27
CA THR A 131 -4.64 7.04 -5.67
C THR A 131 -4.80 5.76 -6.50
N LEU A 132 -3.81 5.42 -7.35
CA LEU A 132 -3.77 4.13 -8.05
C LEU A 132 -3.69 2.96 -7.04
N GLU A 133 -2.82 3.07 -6.04
CA GLU A 133 -2.68 2.08 -4.97
C GLU A 133 -3.98 1.92 -4.17
N ASP A 134 -4.66 3.02 -3.81
CA ASP A 134 -5.95 2.99 -3.12
C ASP A 134 -7.06 2.37 -3.98
N ASN A 135 -7.14 2.76 -5.26
CA ASN A 135 -8.10 2.19 -6.22
C ASN A 135 -7.91 0.67 -6.40
N ALA A 136 -6.66 0.20 -6.41
CA ALA A 136 -6.36 -1.22 -6.43
C ALA A 136 -6.77 -1.91 -5.12
N GLY A 137 -6.55 -1.26 -3.98
CA GLY A 137 -6.94 -1.75 -2.66
C GLY A 137 -8.44 -1.93 -2.46
N ASN A 138 -9.23 -1.04 -3.03
CA ASN A 138 -10.69 -1.13 -3.03
C ASN A 138 -11.21 -2.40 -3.73
N GLN A 139 -10.44 -2.96 -4.66
CA GLN A 139 -10.75 -4.22 -5.33
C GLN A 139 -10.10 -5.41 -4.61
N ASN A 140 -8.83 -5.25 -4.21
CA ASN A 140 -8.08 -6.26 -3.49
C ASN A 140 -7.01 -5.58 -2.62
N GLN A 141 -7.20 -5.63 -1.31
CA GLN A 141 -6.28 -5.02 -0.34
C GLN A 141 -4.86 -5.59 -0.41
N GLY A 142 -4.69 -6.85 -0.79
CA GLY A 142 -3.38 -7.45 -1.04
C GLY A 142 -2.62 -6.78 -2.19
N VAL A 143 -3.32 -6.33 -3.24
CA VAL A 143 -2.70 -5.62 -4.36
C VAL A 143 -2.18 -4.26 -3.93
N ARG A 144 -2.96 -3.52 -3.14
CA ARG A 144 -2.52 -2.23 -2.57
C ARG A 144 -1.28 -2.40 -1.71
N LEU A 145 -1.28 -3.38 -0.82
CA LEU A 145 -0.14 -3.68 0.04
C LEU A 145 1.10 -4.05 -0.78
N ALA A 146 0.95 -4.85 -1.85
CA ALA A 146 2.04 -5.22 -2.74
C ALA A 146 2.64 -4.01 -3.49
N LEU A 147 1.79 -3.16 -4.09
CA LEU A 147 2.23 -1.95 -4.80
C LEU A 147 2.92 -0.96 -3.86
N TYR A 148 2.33 -0.75 -2.67
CA TYR A 148 2.88 0.11 -1.64
C TYR A 148 4.25 -0.38 -1.16
N PHE A 149 4.36 -1.68 -0.88
CA PHE A 149 5.62 -2.30 -0.45
C PHE A 149 6.69 -2.19 -1.52
N GLU A 150 6.36 -2.42 -2.81
CA GLU A 150 7.29 -2.23 -3.92
C GLU A 150 7.82 -0.80 -3.98
N ARG A 151 6.93 0.20 -3.82
CA ARG A 151 7.32 1.62 -3.84
C ARG A 151 8.25 1.97 -2.68
N MET A 152 7.94 1.49 -1.48
CA MET A 152 8.62 1.92 -0.26
C MET A 152 9.86 1.09 0.07
N ALA A 153 9.96 -0.16 -0.41
CA ALA A 153 11.07 -1.08 -0.14
C ALA A 153 12.48 -0.46 -0.34
N PRO A 154 12.76 0.34 -1.40
CA PRO A 154 14.06 0.98 -1.57
C PRO A 154 14.43 1.99 -0.46
N THR A 155 13.44 2.52 0.25
CA THR A 155 13.66 3.46 1.36
C THR A 155 13.95 2.76 2.70
N ILE A 156 13.64 1.47 2.81
CA ILE A 156 13.79 0.70 4.05
C ILE A 156 15.27 0.37 4.28
N LYS A 157 15.84 0.85 5.38
CA LYS A 157 17.23 0.56 5.78
C LYS A 157 17.32 -0.27 7.05
N THR A 158 16.27 -0.26 7.87
CA THR A 158 16.23 -0.95 9.16
C THR A 158 14.88 -1.65 9.37
N ALA A 159 14.84 -2.65 10.24
CA ALA A 159 13.58 -3.29 10.65
C ALA A 159 12.63 -2.29 11.32
N TYR A 160 13.16 -1.25 11.98
CA TYR A 160 12.34 -0.20 12.58
C TYR A 160 11.54 0.60 11.53
N ASN A 161 12.05 0.78 10.31
CA ASN A 161 11.28 1.43 9.25
C ASN A 161 10.07 0.58 8.82
N ILE A 162 10.19 -0.75 8.87
CA ILE A 162 9.05 -1.66 8.62
C ILE A 162 8.05 -1.54 9.77
N LEU A 163 8.52 -1.55 11.02
CA LEU A 163 7.66 -1.47 12.21
C LEU A 163 6.94 -0.13 12.36
N ALA A 164 7.52 0.94 11.82
CA ALA A 164 6.93 2.28 11.86
C ALA A 164 5.80 2.50 10.85
N ASP A 165 5.66 1.61 9.87
CA ASP A 165 4.64 1.70 8.83
C ASP A 165 3.73 0.47 8.88
N PRO A 166 2.44 0.65 9.20
CA PRO A 166 1.52 -0.48 9.35
C PRO A 166 1.33 -1.28 8.05
N ALA A 167 1.44 -0.67 6.88
CA ALA A 167 1.31 -1.37 5.61
C ALA A 167 2.55 -2.21 5.31
N LEU A 168 3.76 -1.69 5.58
CA LEU A 168 4.99 -2.48 5.46
C LEU A 168 5.02 -3.64 6.45
N LEU A 169 4.63 -3.38 7.69
CA LEU A 169 4.54 -4.39 8.74
C LEU A 169 3.58 -5.50 8.34
N ALA A 170 2.39 -5.17 7.84
CA ALA A 170 1.40 -6.16 7.43
C ALA A 170 1.93 -7.10 6.33
N VAL A 171 2.63 -6.57 5.34
CA VAL A 171 3.25 -7.38 4.27
C VAL A 171 4.31 -8.31 4.84
N VAL A 172 5.19 -7.79 5.69
CA VAL A 172 6.27 -8.58 6.30
C VAL A 172 5.73 -9.65 7.23
N GLN A 173 4.77 -9.31 8.08
CA GLN A 173 4.12 -10.27 8.98
C GLN A 173 3.43 -11.39 8.21
N THR A 174 2.67 -11.03 7.17
CA THR A 174 1.99 -12.01 6.31
C THR A 174 3.00 -12.93 5.61
N THR A 175 4.06 -12.38 5.02
CA THR A 175 5.01 -13.16 4.21
C THR A 175 5.89 -14.09 5.05
N LEU A 176 6.24 -13.65 6.26
CA LEU A 176 7.11 -14.38 7.18
C LEU A 176 6.36 -15.25 8.20
N ASP A 177 5.03 -15.29 8.10
CA ASP A 177 4.14 -15.97 9.03
C ASP A 177 4.37 -15.53 10.48
N ILE A 178 4.47 -14.22 10.68
CA ILE A 178 4.61 -13.60 12.01
C ILE A 178 3.20 -13.14 12.44
N PRO A 179 2.64 -13.67 13.54
CA PRO A 179 1.30 -13.32 13.99
C PRO A 179 1.17 -11.83 14.31
N ALA A 180 0.03 -11.22 14.00
CA ALA A 180 -0.25 -9.81 14.34
C ALA A 180 -0.15 -9.53 15.87
N ALA A 181 -0.40 -10.54 16.71
CA ALA A 181 -0.24 -10.44 18.16
C ALA A 181 1.22 -10.18 18.59
N SER A 182 2.21 -10.46 17.74
CA SER A 182 3.61 -10.10 17.99
C SER A 182 3.83 -8.60 18.12
N SER A 183 2.93 -7.77 17.55
CA SER A 183 3.00 -6.31 17.65
C SER A 183 2.81 -5.80 19.09
N ALA A 184 2.33 -6.64 20.02
CA ALA A 184 2.22 -6.32 21.45
C ALA A 184 3.53 -6.54 22.23
N GLN A 185 4.54 -7.15 21.61
CA GLN A 185 5.84 -7.40 22.24
C GLN A 185 6.73 -6.15 22.21
N ASP A 186 7.85 -6.19 22.92
CA ASP A 186 8.85 -5.14 22.87
C ASP A 186 9.36 -4.89 21.43
N LEU A 187 9.55 -3.63 21.06
CA LEU A 187 9.93 -3.23 19.71
C LEU A 187 11.27 -3.83 19.28
N ALA A 188 12.22 -4.01 20.20
CA ALA A 188 13.52 -4.62 19.89
C ALA A 188 13.37 -6.12 19.56
N LEU A 189 12.47 -6.83 20.24
CA LEU A 189 12.18 -8.24 19.95
C LEU A 189 11.47 -8.41 18.61
N GLN A 190 10.54 -7.51 18.29
CA GLN A 190 9.89 -7.48 16.98
C GLN A 190 10.93 -7.25 15.85
N ALA A 191 11.82 -6.27 16.03
CA ALA A 191 12.88 -5.98 15.08
C ALA A 191 13.82 -7.18 14.90
N GLN A 192 14.22 -7.85 15.99
CA GLN A 192 15.06 -9.05 15.97
C GLN A 192 14.38 -10.22 15.24
N THR A 193 13.07 -10.41 15.44
CA THR A 193 12.31 -11.48 14.77
C THR A 193 12.30 -11.27 13.26
N ILE A 194 12.10 -10.02 12.81
CA ILE A 194 12.13 -9.67 11.39
C ILE A 194 13.53 -9.91 10.81
N THR A 195 14.59 -9.40 11.46
CA THR A 195 15.96 -9.52 10.94
C THR A 195 16.49 -10.96 10.96
N SER A 196 15.98 -11.81 11.84
CA SER A 196 16.33 -13.24 11.88
C SER A 196 15.72 -14.04 10.72
N LYS A 197 14.58 -13.58 10.19
CA LYS A 197 13.83 -14.25 9.11
C LYS A 197 14.04 -13.62 7.73
N MET A 198 14.58 -12.40 7.66
CA MET A 198 14.76 -11.64 6.43
C MET A 198 15.99 -10.74 6.50
N ASN A 199 16.79 -10.74 5.43
CA ASN A 199 17.81 -9.72 5.24
C ASN A 199 17.18 -8.45 4.65
N ILE A 200 17.18 -7.34 5.41
CA ILE A 200 16.59 -6.06 4.96
C ILE A 200 17.28 -5.52 3.71
N ALA A 201 18.57 -5.80 3.51
CA ALA A 201 19.30 -5.37 2.32
C ALA A 201 18.76 -6.01 1.03
N ASP A 202 18.08 -7.15 1.13
CA ASP A 202 17.51 -7.83 -0.04
C ASP A 202 16.32 -7.07 -0.63
N LEU A 203 15.65 -6.23 0.15
CA LEU A 203 14.56 -5.35 -0.33
C LEU A 203 15.05 -4.28 -1.31
N GLN A 204 16.36 -4.01 -1.34
CA GLN A 204 17.00 -3.08 -2.27
C GLN A 204 17.31 -3.73 -3.63
N ASN A 205 17.27 -5.06 -3.71
CA ASN A 205 17.51 -5.79 -4.95
C ASN A 205 16.16 -6.02 -5.68
N PRO A 206 15.96 -5.49 -6.89
CA PRO A 206 14.68 -5.58 -7.60
C PRO A 206 14.19 -7.02 -7.81
N ALA A 207 15.09 -7.97 -8.11
CA ALA A 207 14.71 -9.36 -8.33
C ALA A 207 14.29 -10.06 -7.03
N LYS A 208 15.00 -9.81 -5.93
CA LYS A 208 14.64 -10.36 -4.62
C LYS A 208 13.36 -9.73 -4.07
N LEU A 209 13.17 -8.43 -4.29
CA LEU A 209 11.94 -7.72 -3.95
C LEU A 209 10.74 -8.32 -4.70
N GLN A 210 10.86 -8.52 -6.01
CA GLN A 210 9.82 -9.15 -6.82
C GLN A 210 9.50 -10.57 -6.34
N ALA A 211 10.52 -11.38 -6.02
CA ALA A 211 10.31 -12.72 -5.45
C ALA A 211 9.61 -12.66 -4.08
N PHE A 212 9.97 -11.68 -3.23
CA PHE A 212 9.32 -11.47 -1.94
C PHE A 212 7.85 -11.07 -2.09
N ILE A 213 7.53 -10.17 -3.02
CA ILE A 213 6.15 -9.79 -3.34
C ILE A 213 5.37 -10.98 -3.91
N GLY A 214 5.98 -11.78 -4.79
CA GLY A 214 5.38 -13.02 -5.28
C GLY A 214 4.99 -13.97 -4.13
N ARG A 215 5.89 -14.16 -3.16
CA ARG A 215 5.58 -14.95 -1.96
C ARG A 215 4.48 -14.31 -1.11
N PHE A 216 4.55 -13.00 -0.88
CA PHE A 216 3.53 -12.25 -0.13
C PHE A 216 2.14 -12.47 -0.72
N THR A 217 1.98 -12.23 -2.02
CA THR A 217 0.69 -12.31 -2.71
C THR A 217 0.11 -13.73 -2.68
N ALA A 218 0.95 -14.77 -2.80
CA ALA A 218 0.54 -16.16 -2.66
C ALA A 218 0.04 -16.50 -1.25
N VAL A 219 0.77 -16.08 -0.21
CA VAL A 219 0.36 -16.29 1.19
C VAL A 219 -0.89 -15.47 1.53
N TYR A 220 -0.97 -14.23 1.04
CA TYR A 220 -2.12 -13.37 1.21
C TYR A 220 -3.37 -13.99 0.59
N ASP A 221 -3.28 -14.48 -0.64
CA ASP A 221 -4.39 -15.17 -1.31
C ASP A 221 -4.80 -16.41 -0.53
N ALA A 222 -3.86 -17.24 -0.06
CA ALA A 222 -4.18 -18.42 0.74
C ALA A 222 -4.96 -18.08 2.04
N ASN A 223 -4.57 -16.99 2.71
CA ASN A 223 -5.18 -16.57 3.98
C ASN A 223 -6.49 -15.77 3.81
N ASN A 224 -6.67 -15.10 2.67
CA ASN A 224 -7.82 -14.22 2.41
C ASN A 224 -8.76 -14.78 1.32
N SER A 225 -8.51 -15.99 0.84
CA SER A 225 -9.47 -16.76 0.05
C SER A 225 -10.62 -17.18 0.95
N SER A 226 -11.57 -16.27 1.19
CA SER A 226 -12.86 -16.62 1.78
C SER A 226 -13.53 -17.67 0.89
N SER A 227 -13.52 -18.92 1.38
CA SER A 227 -14.54 -19.96 1.20
C SER A 227 -15.48 -19.79 0.00
N SER A 228 -14.89 -19.83 -1.19
CA SER A 228 -15.56 -20.13 -2.45
C SER A 228 -14.66 -21.09 -3.23
N ALA A 229 -14.17 -22.12 -2.55
CA ALA A 229 -13.86 -23.35 -3.25
C ALA A 229 -15.22 -23.90 -3.74
N PRO A 230 -15.49 -24.01 -5.05
CA PRO A 230 -16.27 -25.17 -5.45
C PRO A 230 -15.43 -26.36 -4.98
N ALA A 231 -15.98 -27.19 -4.11
CA ALA A 231 -15.35 -28.43 -3.64
C ALA A 231 -15.04 -29.43 -4.79
N ASN A 232 -15.10 -28.99 -6.06
CA ASN A 232 -14.94 -29.79 -7.26
C ASN A 232 -13.58 -29.62 -7.94
N ALA A 233 -12.69 -28.74 -7.46
CA ALA A 233 -11.35 -28.61 -8.05
C ALA A 233 -10.32 -29.62 -7.53
N LEU A 234 -10.69 -30.45 -6.55
CA LEU A 234 -9.82 -31.46 -5.91
C LEU A 234 -10.25 -32.90 -6.18
N LEU A 235 -11.09 -33.13 -7.20
CA LEU A 235 -11.51 -34.48 -7.61
C LEU A 235 -11.40 -34.75 -9.11
N VAL A 236 -10.56 -34.00 -9.83
CA VAL A 236 -10.15 -34.38 -11.21
C VAL A 236 -8.95 -35.32 -11.09
N GLY A 237 -9.24 -36.56 -10.70
CA GLY A 237 -8.19 -37.56 -10.54
C GLY A 237 -8.57 -38.80 -9.76
N GLN A 238 -9.81 -39.30 -9.83
CA GLN A 238 -10.10 -40.70 -9.56
C GLN A 238 -11.45 -41.10 -10.16
N GLU A 239 -11.38 -41.97 -11.17
CA GLU A 239 -12.53 -42.68 -11.70
C GLU A 239 -13.19 -43.49 -10.56
N MET A 240 -14.39 -43.10 -10.14
CA MET A 240 -15.33 -44.00 -9.48
C MET A 240 -16.75 -43.61 -9.88
N THR A 241 -17.37 -44.51 -10.64
CA THR A 241 -18.80 -44.61 -10.92
C THR A 241 -19.62 -44.50 -9.62
N GLY A 242 -20.08 -43.30 -9.30
CA GLY A 242 -21.02 -43.04 -8.21
C GLY A 242 -22.40 -42.74 -8.78
N ILE A 243 -23.38 -43.59 -8.46
CA ILE A 243 -24.78 -43.41 -8.80
C ILE A 243 -25.28 -42.08 -8.20
N SER A 244 -25.85 -41.20 -9.03
CA SER A 244 -26.38 -39.92 -8.57
C SER A 244 -27.63 -40.13 -7.68
N PRO A 245 -27.80 -39.36 -6.60
CA PRO A 245 -28.96 -39.46 -5.69
C PRO A 245 -30.30 -39.22 -6.41
N SER A 246 -30.27 -38.53 -7.55
CA SER A 246 -31.40 -38.34 -8.46
C SER A 246 -31.89 -39.64 -9.13
N LEU A 247 -31.01 -40.64 -9.28
CA LEU A 247 -31.40 -41.97 -9.78
C LEU A 247 -32.10 -42.79 -8.68
N LEU A 248 -31.69 -42.64 -7.41
CA LEU A 248 -32.37 -43.29 -6.28
C LEU A 248 -33.79 -42.73 -6.06
N GLU A 249 -34.00 -41.43 -6.26
CA GLU A 249 -35.35 -40.83 -6.20
C GLU A 249 -36.24 -41.26 -7.36
N SER A 250 -35.67 -41.44 -8.56
CA SER A 250 -36.42 -41.94 -9.73
C SER A 250 -36.91 -43.40 -9.57
N LEU A 251 -36.24 -44.18 -8.71
CA LEU A 251 -36.62 -45.57 -8.43
C LEU A 251 -37.67 -45.71 -7.32
N GLN A 252 -37.87 -44.70 -6.47
CA GLN A 252 -38.98 -44.69 -5.49
C GLN A 252 -40.31 -44.20 -6.09
N GLY A 253 -40.27 -43.57 -7.27
CA GLY A 253 -41.46 -43.16 -8.03
C GLY A 253 -42.06 -44.24 -8.93
N LEU A 254 -41.34 -45.36 -9.18
CA LEU A 254 -41.88 -46.50 -9.93
C LEU A 254 -42.80 -47.35 -9.04
N LYS A 255 -44.00 -46.80 -8.83
CA LYS A 255 -45.16 -47.55 -8.35
C LYS A 255 -45.44 -48.66 -9.37
N LEU A 256 -45.26 -49.92 -8.98
CA LEU A 256 -45.71 -51.08 -9.75
C LEU A 256 -47.22 -50.94 -9.99
N GLY A 257 -47.58 -50.57 -11.22
CA GLY A 257 -48.93 -50.72 -11.75
C GLY A 257 -49.06 -52.09 -12.42
N GLY A 258 -50.19 -52.75 -12.18
CA GLY A 258 -50.60 -54.02 -12.78
C GLY A 258 -50.61 -55.15 -11.74
N SER A 259 -51.72 -55.80 -11.41
CA SER A 259 -53.00 -55.98 -12.12
C SER A 259 -54.13 -56.16 -11.11
#